data_AF-A0A7V4MQ59-F1
#
_entry.id   AF-A0A7V4MQ59-F1
#
_cell.length_a   1.000
_cell.length_b   1.000
_cell.length_c   1.000
_cell.angle_alpha   90.00
_cell.angle_beta   90.00
_cell.angle_gamma   90.00
#
_symmetry.space_group_name_H-M   'P 1'
#
loop_
_entity.id
_entity.type
_entity.pdbx_description
1 polymer ?
#
loop_
_entity_poly.entity_id
_entity_poly.type
_entity_poly.pdbx_seq_one_letter_code
_entity_poly.pdbx_strand_id
1 'polypeptide(L)'
;MRYEFPARKGMRPVTLYWYDGGKLPPKELAPEINIEPNCTLFIGEYGRAWVPHGGEPLLLPREKFEGYQPPQPTIPRAPRGHHLEWVDACKGRGKAMCDFDYAAKLTEMVLLGNVAFRTGHKINYDARNMRAKNCAEAERYLRREYRKGWSL
;
A
#
# COMPACT_ATOMS: atom_id res chain seq x y z
N MET A 1 -9.96 -0.56 8.00
CA MET A 1 -8.75 -0.12 8.71
C MET A 1 -8.41 1.30 8.28
N ARG A 2 -7.89 2.15 9.17
CA ARG A 2 -7.40 3.50 8.83
C ARG A 2 -5.91 3.57 9.17
N TYR A 3 -5.09 3.96 8.20
CA TYR A 3 -3.67 4.25 8.38
C TYR A 3 -3.41 5.74 8.14
N GLU A 4 -2.55 6.32 8.96
CA GLU A 4 -2.19 7.74 8.87
C GLU A 4 -0.68 7.85 8.68
N PHE A 5 -0.28 8.41 7.55
CA PHE A 5 1.11 8.65 7.21
C PHE A 5 1.39 10.15 7.30
N PRO A 6 2.35 10.60 8.12
CA PRO A 6 2.69 12.00 8.22
C PRO A 6 3.35 12.50 6.92
N ALA A 7 3.40 13.81 6.77
CA ALA A 7 4.17 14.46 5.71
C ALA A 7 5.65 14.04 5.77
N ARG A 8 6.31 13.92 4.61
CA ARG A 8 7.73 13.56 4.52
C ARG A 8 8.35 14.13 3.24
N LYS A 9 9.59 14.61 3.28
CA LYS A 9 10.43 14.96 2.11
C LYS A 9 9.64 15.53 0.91
N GLY A 10 8.97 16.67 1.07
CA GLY A 10 8.20 17.31 0.00
C GLY A 10 6.84 16.66 -0.34
N MET A 11 6.47 15.57 0.33
CA MET A 11 5.18 14.88 0.21
C MET A 11 4.24 15.26 1.36
N ARG A 12 2.99 15.57 1.02
CA ARG A 12 1.89 15.84 1.96
C ARG A 12 1.52 14.58 2.77
N PRO A 13 0.87 14.72 3.95
CA PRO A 13 0.40 13.57 4.70
C PRO A 13 -0.68 12.81 3.90
N VAL A 14 -0.80 11.51 4.16
CA VAL A 14 -1.77 10.63 3.48
C VAL A 14 -2.55 9.86 4.53
N THR A 15 -3.88 9.87 4.41
CA THR A 15 -4.75 8.94 5.14
C THR A 15 -5.20 7.85 4.19
N LEU A 16 -4.92 6.59 4.54
CA LEU A 16 -5.36 5.43 3.79
C LEU A 16 -6.51 4.74 4.53
N TYR A 17 -7.63 4.58 3.85
CA TYR A 17 -8.73 3.74 4.30
C TYR A 17 -8.67 2.41 3.54
N TRP A 18 -8.55 1.32 4.28
CA TRP A 18 -8.56 -0.04 3.74
C TRP A 18 -9.88 -0.71 4.10
N TYR A 19 -10.63 -1.13 3.08
CA TYR A 19 -11.88 -1.87 3.21
C TYR A 19 -11.63 -3.33 2.82
N ASP A 20 -12.12 -4.26 3.62
CA ASP A 20 -11.90 -5.70 3.46
C ASP A 20 -13.12 -6.47 3.95
N GLY A 21 -13.22 -7.76 3.61
CA GLY A 21 -14.33 -8.64 3.99
C GLY A 21 -15.65 -8.26 3.33
N GLY A 22 -15.62 -7.85 2.07
CA GLY A 22 -16.80 -7.41 1.31
C GLY A 22 -17.26 -5.98 1.62
N LYS A 23 -16.56 -5.26 2.51
CA LYS A 23 -16.82 -3.84 2.76
C LYS A 23 -16.31 -3.00 1.60
N LEU A 24 -17.04 -1.93 1.28
CA LEU A 24 -16.65 -0.94 0.28
C LEU A 24 -16.64 0.45 0.92
N PRO A 25 -15.90 1.41 0.33
CA PRO A 25 -16.02 2.82 0.71
C PRO A 25 -17.44 3.35 0.48
N PRO A 26 -17.81 4.46 1.16
CA PRO A 26 -19.06 5.16 0.90
C PRO A 26 -19.19 5.55 -0.59
N LYS A 27 -20.37 5.35 -1.17
CA LYS A 27 -20.64 5.60 -2.60
C LYS A 27 -20.43 7.06 -2.97
N GLU A 28 -20.64 7.98 -2.03
CA GLU A 28 -20.51 9.43 -2.19
C GLU A 28 -19.07 9.84 -2.52
N LEU A 29 -18.07 8.98 -2.22
CA LEU A 29 -16.69 9.24 -2.60
C LEU A 29 -16.48 9.14 -4.12
N ALA A 30 -17.27 8.34 -4.83
CA ALA A 30 -17.21 8.20 -6.29
C ALA A 30 -18.60 7.85 -6.86
N PRO A 31 -19.57 8.80 -6.81
CA PRO A 31 -20.94 8.55 -7.24
C PRO A 31 -21.05 8.14 -8.71
N GLU A 32 -20.09 8.53 -9.53
CA GLU A 32 -20.06 8.33 -10.99
C GLU A 32 -19.74 6.89 -11.42
N ILE A 33 -19.19 6.07 -10.53
CA ILE A 33 -18.72 4.71 -10.86
C ILE A 33 -19.25 3.68 -9.87
N ASN A 34 -19.42 2.44 -10.31
CA ASN A 34 -19.59 1.34 -9.37
C ASN A 34 -18.23 0.93 -8.81
N ILE A 35 -18.05 1.04 -7.49
CA ILE A 35 -16.77 0.71 -6.86
C ILE A 35 -16.68 -0.81 -6.75
N GLU A 36 -15.79 -1.40 -7.52
CA GLU A 36 -15.54 -2.85 -7.51
C GLU A 36 -14.56 -3.24 -6.39
N PRO A 37 -14.57 -4.52 -5.95
CA PRO A 37 -13.53 -5.05 -5.08
C PRO A 37 -12.12 -4.93 -5.69
N ASN A 38 -11.09 -5.00 -4.84
CA ASN A 38 -9.68 -5.00 -5.26
C ASN A 38 -9.22 -3.76 -6.06
N CYS A 39 -9.91 -2.62 -5.90
CA CYS A 39 -9.52 -1.36 -6.52
C CYS A 39 -8.82 -0.41 -5.54
N THR A 40 -8.23 0.66 -6.08
CA THR A 40 -7.72 1.80 -5.30
C THR A 40 -8.43 3.08 -5.75
N LEU A 41 -8.85 3.90 -4.79
CA LEU A 41 -9.42 5.22 -5.04
C LEU A 41 -8.54 6.30 -4.41
N PHE A 42 -7.93 7.13 -5.23
CA PHE A 42 -7.21 8.32 -4.80
C PHE A 42 -8.15 9.51 -4.75
N ILE A 43 -8.18 10.21 -3.61
CA ILE A 43 -8.97 11.43 -3.42
C ILE A 43 -8.01 12.61 -3.38
N GLY A 44 -8.10 13.50 -4.36
CA GLY A 44 -7.32 14.72 -4.47
C GLY A 44 -8.17 15.98 -4.33
N GLU A 45 -7.50 17.12 -4.21
CA GLU A 45 -8.12 18.44 -4.11
C GLU A 45 -8.92 18.82 -5.36
N TYR A 46 -8.47 18.39 -6.53
CA TYR A 46 -9.05 18.76 -7.82
C TYR A 46 -9.84 17.65 -8.51
N GLY A 47 -9.85 16.44 -7.95
CA GLY A 47 -10.47 15.29 -8.58
C GLY A 47 -10.04 13.99 -7.92
N ARG A 48 -10.45 12.88 -8.52
CA ARG A 48 -10.20 11.53 -8.01
C ARG A 48 -9.62 10.66 -9.11
N ALA A 49 -8.85 9.65 -8.72
CA ALA A 49 -8.39 8.61 -9.63
C ALA A 49 -8.83 7.24 -9.09
N TRP A 50 -9.67 6.55 -9.85
CA TRP A 50 -10.05 5.17 -9.57
C TRP A 50 -9.17 4.23 -10.38
N VAL A 51 -8.59 3.23 -9.73
CA VAL A 51 -7.70 2.25 -10.35
C VAL A 51 -8.27 0.86 -10.10
N PRO A 52 -8.88 0.21 -11.10
CA PRO A 52 -9.34 -1.16 -10.98
C PRO A 52 -8.17 -2.14 -10.85
N HIS A 53 -8.47 -3.36 -10.37
CA HIS A 53 -7.47 -4.41 -10.33
C HIS A 53 -7.02 -4.79 -11.75
N GLY A 54 -5.74 -4.54 -12.05
CA GLY A 54 -5.14 -4.90 -13.35
C GLY A 54 -5.64 -4.09 -14.55
N GLY A 55 -6.45 -3.06 -14.34
CA GLY A 55 -6.96 -2.20 -15.40
C GLY A 55 -6.40 -0.78 -15.36
N GLU A 56 -6.82 0.03 -16.34
CA GLU A 56 -6.34 1.40 -16.50
C GLU A 56 -6.99 2.36 -15.49
N PRO A 57 -6.24 3.35 -14.97
CA PRO A 57 -6.79 4.40 -14.13
C PRO A 57 -7.86 5.23 -14.85
N LEU A 58 -8.94 5.55 -14.13
CA LEU A 58 -9.98 6.49 -14.56
C LEU A 58 -9.95 7.74 -13.68
N LEU A 59 -9.88 8.91 -14.31
CA LEU A 59 -9.96 10.20 -13.63
C LEU A 59 -11.42 10.67 -13.52
N LEU A 60 -11.80 11.20 -12.36
CA LEU A 60 -13.16 11.60 -12.03
C LEU A 60 -13.20 13.03 -11.45
N PRO A 61 -14.24 13.84 -11.76
CA PRO A 61 -15.32 13.55 -12.72
C PRO A 61 -14.79 13.56 -14.16
N ARG A 62 -15.35 12.70 -15.03
CA ARG A 62 -14.76 12.41 -16.36
C ARG A 62 -14.63 13.66 -17.23
N GLU A 63 -15.62 14.53 -17.15
CA GLU A 63 -15.77 15.75 -17.96
C GLU A 63 -14.63 16.74 -17.70
N LYS A 64 -14.06 16.74 -16.48
CA LYS A 64 -12.93 17.61 -16.13
C LYS A 64 -11.61 17.15 -16.71
N PHE A 65 -11.51 15.88 -17.09
CA PHE A 65 -10.28 15.24 -17.57
C PHE A 65 -10.39 14.78 -19.03
N GLU A 66 -11.35 15.31 -19.78
CA GLU A 66 -11.40 15.12 -21.22
C GLU A 66 -10.11 15.62 -21.87
N GLY A 67 -9.52 14.80 -22.74
CA GLY A 67 -8.25 15.12 -23.40
C GLY A 67 -7.01 15.02 -22.50
N TYR A 68 -7.14 14.56 -21.25
CA TYR A 68 -5.99 14.32 -20.37
C TYR A 68 -4.95 13.42 -21.06
N GLN A 69 -3.70 13.88 -21.06
CA GLN A 69 -2.57 13.12 -21.54
C GLN A 69 -1.78 12.57 -20.35
N PRO A 70 -1.58 11.25 -20.27
CA PRO A 70 -0.79 10.66 -19.19
C PRO A 70 0.67 11.14 -19.26
N PRO A 71 1.37 11.21 -18.12
CA PRO A 71 2.78 11.56 -18.10
C PRO A 71 3.60 10.51 -18.85
N GLN A 72 4.76 10.93 -19.36
CA GLN A 72 5.71 10.01 -19.97
C GLN A 72 6.08 8.90 -18.98
N PRO A 73 6.15 7.63 -19.42
CA PRO A 73 6.53 6.53 -18.54
C PRO A 73 7.92 6.75 -17.94
N THR A 74 8.00 6.75 -16.61
CA THR A 74 9.25 6.93 -15.85
C THR A 74 9.80 5.63 -15.27
N ILE A 75 9.00 4.55 -15.31
CA ILE A 75 9.35 3.26 -14.73
C ILE A 75 9.42 2.22 -15.86
N PRO A 76 10.51 1.45 -15.96
CA PRO A 76 10.60 0.34 -16.91
C PRO A 76 9.45 -0.65 -16.71
N ARG A 77 8.79 -1.03 -17.81
CA ARG A 77 7.87 -2.18 -17.78
C ARG A 77 8.67 -3.47 -17.77
N ALA A 78 8.04 -4.57 -17.36
CA ALA A 78 8.59 -5.91 -17.48
C ALA A 78 8.14 -6.52 -18.83
N PRO A 79 8.83 -6.27 -19.95
CA PRO A 79 8.35 -6.65 -21.29
C PRO A 79 8.20 -8.17 -21.46
N ARG A 80 8.96 -8.94 -20.69
CA ARG A 80 8.96 -10.41 -20.68
C ARG A 80 8.11 -10.99 -19.54
N GLY A 81 7.35 -10.15 -18.84
CA GLY A 81 6.57 -10.52 -17.66
C GLY A 81 7.40 -10.61 -16.39
N HIS A 82 6.72 -10.43 -15.25
CA HIS A 82 7.35 -10.36 -13.92
C HIS A 82 8.05 -11.66 -13.51
N HIS A 83 7.61 -12.83 -13.98
CA HIS A 83 8.28 -14.11 -13.70
C HIS A 83 9.67 -14.20 -14.32
N LEU A 84 9.84 -13.78 -15.58
CA LEU A 84 11.14 -13.85 -16.26
C LEU A 84 12.11 -12.81 -15.69
N GLU A 85 11.61 -11.64 -15.32
CA GLU A 85 12.40 -10.65 -14.59
C GLU A 85 12.91 -11.19 -13.25
N TRP A 86 12.06 -11.90 -12.49
CA TRP A 86 12.48 -12.56 -11.25
C TRP A 86 13.56 -13.63 -11.51
N VAL A 87 13.42 -14.46 -12.55
CA VAL A 87 14.45 -15.43 -12.95
C VAL A 87 15.77 -14.74 -13.31
N ASP A 88 15.71 -13.60 -14.01
CA ASP A 88 16.90 -12.81 -14.35
C ASP A 88 17.57 -12.25 -13.09
N ALA A 89 16.80 -11.69 -12.16
CA ALA A 89 17.30 -11.22 -10.87
C ALA A 89 17.96 -12.33 -10.04
N CYS A 90 17.35 -13.52 -9.98
CA CYS A 90 17.93 -14.71 -9.33
C CYS A 90 19.25 -15.16 -9.96
N LYS A 91 19.46 -14.85 -11.25
CA LYS A 91 20.71 -15.12 -11.98
C LYS A 91 21.70 -13.94 -11.91
N GLY A 92 21.45 -12.94 -11.05
CA GLY A 92 22.29 -11.77 -10.86
C GLY A 92 22.14 -10.70 -11.94
N ARG A 93 21.11 -10.77 -12.78
CA ARG A 93 20.83 -9.78 -13.83
C ARG A 93 19.73 -8.82 -13.41
N GLY A 94 20.12 -7.60 -13.06
CA GLY A 94 19.18 -6.56 -12.63
C GLY A 94 18.62 -6.78 -11.22
N LYS A 95 17.53 -6.06 -10.89
CA LYS A 95 16.81 -6.17 -9.62
C LYS A 95 15.37 -6.59 -9.93
N ALA A 96 14.78 -7.40 -9.05
CA ALA A 96 13.34 -7.65 -9.11
C ALA A 96 12.57 -6.35 -8.82
N MET A 97 11.50 -6.08 -9.56
CA MET A 97 10.67 -4.88 -9.38
C MET A 97 10.00 -4.80 -8.00
N CYS A 98 9.84 -5.95 -7.32
CA CYS A 98 9.34 -6.05 -5.96
C CYS A 98 10.40 -6.74 -5.08
N ASP A 99 11.55 -6.09 -4.92
CA ASP A 99 12.62 -6.54 -4.03
C ASP A 99 12.23 -6.45 -2.53
N PHE A 100 13.09 -6.95 -1.65
CA PHE A 100 12.86 -6.92 -0.21
C PHE A 100 12.87 -5.51 0.40
N ASP A 101 13.62 -4.55 -0.15
CA ASP A 101 13.64 -3.17 0.38
C ASP A 101 12.30 -2.48 0.19
N TYR A 102 11.59 -2.83 -0.88
CA TYR A 102 10.24 -2.37 -1.17
C TYR A 102 9.18 -3.24 -0.45
N ALA A 103 9.22 -4.56 -0.69
CA ALA A 103 8.20 -5.49 -0.23
C ALA A 103 8.12 -5.55 1.30
N ALA A 104 9.26 -5.56 2.02
CA ALA A 104 9.25 -5.64 3.48
C ALA A 104 8.51 -4.47 4.13
N LYS A 105 8.68 -3.24 3.62
CA LYS A 105 8.01 -2.05 4.15
C LYS A 105 6.50 -2.08 3.90
N LEU A 106 6.09 -2.57 2.73
CA LEU A 106 4.68 -2.74 2.41
C LEU A 106 4.04 -3.80 3.31
N THR A 107 4.70 -4.95 3.47
CA THR A 107 4.26 -6.03 4.35
C THR A 107 4.18 -5.58 5.81
N GLU A 108 5.19 -4.86 6.31
CA GLU A 108 5.20 -4.29 7.66
C GLU A 108 3.97 -3.41 7.89
N MET A 109 3.67 -2.50 6.96
CA MET A 109 2.49 -1.63 7.04
C MET A 109 1.18 -2.43 7.13
N VAL A 110 1.00 -3.44 6.28
CA VAL A 110 -0.20 -4.29 6.30
C VAL A 110 -0.32 -5.05 7.62
N LEU A 111 0.77 -5.62 8.11
CA LEU A 111 0.79 -6.40 9.36
C LEU A 111 0.49 -5.53 10.59
N LEU A 112 0.86 -4.25 10.59
CA LEU A 112 0.48 -3.33 11.67
C LEU A 112 -1.04 -3.17 11.79
N GLY A 113 -1.79 -3.32 10.69
CA GLY A 113 -3.25 -3.40 10.75
C GLY A 113 -3.73 -4.58 11.59
N ASN A 114 -3.11 -5.75 11.42
CA ASN A 114 -3.44 -6.93 12.23
C ASN A 114 -3.07 -6.72 13.70
N VAL A 115 -1.93 -6.07 13.98
CA VAL A 115 -1.54 -5.72 15.36
C VAL A 115 -2.57 -4.79 16.00
N ALA A 116 -2.99 -3.74 15.28
CA ALA A 116 -4.01 -2.81 15.76
C ALA A 116 -5.36 -3.52 15.99
N PHE A 117 -5.76 -4.42 15.09
CA PHE A 117 -6.97 -5.23 15.23
C PHE A 117 -6.92 -6.14 16.47
N ARG A 118 -5.81 -6.87 16.66
CA ARG A 118 -5.66 -7.83 17.76
C ARG A 118 -5.52 -7.18 19.13
N THR A 119 -4.92 -5.99 19.19
CA THR A 119 -4.79 -5.22 20.43
C THR A 119 -6.05 -4.38 20.71
N GLY A 120 -6.87 -4.08 19.71
CA GLY A 120 -8.00 -3.15 19.84
C GLY A 120 -7.59 -1.69 19.99
N HIS A 121 -6.32 -1.34 19.76
CA HIS A 121 -5.77 0.00 19.97
C HIS A 121 -5.25 0.62 18.67
N LYS A 122 -5.31 1.95 18.59
CA LYS A 122 -4.51 2.70 17.60
C LYS A 122 -3.02 2.50 17.91
N ILE A 123 -2.21 2.15 16.91
CA ILE A 123 -0.77 1.93 17.07
C ILE A 123 0.01 3.13 16.52
N ASN A 124 0.69 3.85 17.39
CA ASN A 124 1.69 4.86 17.04
C ASN A 124 3.04 4.14 16.87
N TYR A 125 3.38 3.83 15.63
CA TYR A 125 4.50 2.95 15.33
C TYR A 125 5.80 3.72 15.04
N ASP A 126 6.90 3.27 15.64
CA ASP A 126 8.26 3.67 15.30
C ASP A 126 8.85 2.69 14.29
N ALA A 127 8.76 3.01 13.00
CA ALA A 127 9.28 2.14 11.94
C ALA A 127 10.80 1.98 11.95
N ARG A 128 11.56 2.93 12.53
CA ARG A 128 13.03 2.80 12.60
C ARG A 128 13.46 1.80 13.66
N ASN A 129 12.76 1.82 14.80
CA ASN A 129 13.06 0.95 15.94
C ASN A 129 12.17 -0.30 16.01
N MET A 130 11.24 -0.44 15.06
CA MET A 130 10.23 -1.49 14.97
C MET A 130 9.47 -1.70 16.29
N ARG A 131 8.87 -0.62 16.80
CA ARG A 131 8.25 -0.59 18.14
C ARG A 131 6.93 0.18 18.18
N ALA A 132 5.96 -0.30 18.94
CA ALA A 132 4.76 0.48 19.27
C ALA A 132 5.05 1.45 20.42
N LYS A 133 4.87 2.76 20.21
CA LYS A 133 5.17 3.79 21.22
C LYS A 133 4.11 3.89 22.31
N ASN A 134 2.89 3.46 22.02
CA ASN A 134 1.70 3.70 22.85
C ASN A 134 0.91 2.42 23.21
N CYS A 135 1.44 1.23 22.90
CA CYS A 135 0.77 -0.03 23.19
C CYS A 135 1.81 -1.11 23.49
N ALA A 136 2.12 -1.32 24.76
CA ALA A 136 3.12 -2.33 25.16
C ALA A 136 2.69 -3.76 24.80
N GLU A 137 1.37 -4.03 24.81
CA GLU A 137 0.83 -5.33 24.41
C GLU A 137 1.18 -5.68 22.95
N ALA A 138 1.36 -4.68 22.07
CA ALA A 138 1.70 -4.91 20.66
C ALA A 138 3.03 -5.64 20.47
N GLU A 139 3.98 -5.53 21.41
CA GLU A 139 5.32 -6.13 21.31
C GLU A 139 5.27 -7.65 21.08
N ARG A 140 4.30 -8.35 21.69
CA ARG A 140 4.11 -9.80 21.50
C ARG A 140 3.75 -10.21 20.07
N TYR A 141 3.28 -9.26 19.27
CA TYR A 141 2.89 -9.47 17.88
C TYR A 141 3.96 -8.97 16.89
N LEU A 142 4.81 -8.04 17.34
CA LEU A 142 5.91 -7.47 16.53
C LEU A 142 7.16 -8.35 16.58
N ARG A 143 7.39 -9.06 17.68
CA ARG A 143 8.56 -9.92 17.86
C ARG A 143 8.15 -11.37 18.04
N ARG A 144 9.01 -12.25 17.54
CA ARG A 144 8.89 -13.70 17.71
C ARG A 144 10.06 -14.19 18.55
N GLU A 145 9.75 -15.00 19.56
CA GLU A 145 10.78 -15.80 20.22
C GLU A 145 11.16 -16.96 19.28
N TYR A 146 12.43 -17.00 18.89
CA TYR A 146 12.95 -18.10 18.09
C TYR A 146 13.11 -19.35 18.94
N ARG A 147 12.90 -20.51 18.32
CA ARG A 147 13.16 -21.80 18.95
C ARG A 147 14.64 -21.89 19.32
N LYS A 148 14.94 -22.45 20.50
CA LYS A 148 16.32 -22.70 20.95
C LYS A 148 17.17 -23.35 19.84
N GLY A 149 18.34 -22.76 19.57
CA GLY A 149 19.25 -23.19 18.52
C GLY A 149 19.11 -22.44 17.19
N TRP A 150 18.15 -21.51 17.06
CA TRP A 150 17.95 -20.68 15.87
C TRP A 150 18.06 -19.19 16.23
N SER A 151 18.87 -18.45 15.46
CA SER A 151 18.99 -16.98 15.54
C SER A 151 19.11 -16.36 14.15
N LEU A 152 18.75 -15.09 14.02
CA LEU A 152 18.87 -14.26 12.82
C LEU A 152 19.93 -13.18 13.03
#